data_AF-A0A1S3IVJ0-F1
#
_entry.id   AF-A0A1S3IVJ0-F1
#
_cell.length_a   1.000
_cell.length_b   1.000
_cell.length_c   1.000
_cell.angle_alpha   90.00
_cell.angle_beta   90.00
_cell.angle_gamma   90.00
#
_symmetry.space_group_name_H-M   'P 1'
#
loop_
_entity.id
_entity.type
_entity.pdbx_description
1 polymer ?
#
loop_
_entity_poly.entity_id
_entity_poly.type
_entity_poly.pdbx_seq_one_letter_code
_entity_poly.pdbx_strand_id
1 'polypeptide(L)'
;MSKAVLLPRAGGKLIAQHSKDVSINTEGVKKLAAMLLEKAKKREFFIGSWRDHTLNPKTSDEKAINWIFLCDTLNFSFWSKDENNKFMVRYKGKEYTGYWSLCAAINRAIDEGTPITDPNYYSKMTMDQLKHVMRSDSAQQMPLLEERLCVVHEAGKVLVEVDPEEWLVSL
;
A
#
# COMPACT_ATOMS: atom_id res chain seq x y z
N MET A 1 -27.08 -18.67 -13.55
CA MET A 1 -27.10 -18.65 -12.08
C MET A 1 -25.88 -17.86 -11.61
N SER A 2 -26.06 -16.74 -10.89
CA SER A 2 -24.94 -15.97 -10.35
C SER A 2 -24.24 -16.79 -9.27
N LYS A 3 -22.93 -17.03 -9.38
CA LYS A 3 -22.14 -17.58 -8.29
C LYS A 3 -22.23 -16.60 -7.11
N ALA A 4 -22.77 -17.04 -5.98
CA ALA A 4 -22.81 -16.21 -4.78
C ALA A 4 -21.37 -15.93 -4.32
N VAL A 5 -20.98 -14.66 -4.34
CA VAL A 5 -19.68 -14.21 -3.83
C VAL A 5 -19.76 -14.21 -2.31
N LEU A 6 -18.85 -14.94 -1.65
CA LEU A 6 -18.78 -14.94 -0.20
C LEU A 6 -18.18 -13.62 0.31
N LEU A 7 -18.80 -13.01 1.32
CA LEU A 7 -18.19 -11.90 2.04
C LEU A 7 -16.86 -12.32 2.67
N PRO A 8 -15.89 -11.40 2.86
CA PRO A 8 -14.54 -11.74 3.32
C PRO A 8 -14.48 -12.65 4.56
N ARG A 9 -15.36 -12.41 5.55
CA ARG A 9 -15.44 -13.26 6.75
C ARG A 9 -15.85 -14.70 6.45
N ALA A 10 -16.86 -14.89 5.60
CA ALA A 10 -17.34 -16.21 5.23
C ALA A 10 -16.33 -16.94 4.33
N GLY A 11 -15.72 -16.22 3.39
CA GLY A 11 -14.65 -16.75 2.53
C GLY A 11 -13.43 -17.18 3.35
N GLY A 12 -12.95 -16.33 4.26
CA GLY A 12 -11.84 -16.66 5.15
C GLY A 12 -12.12 -17.88 6.03
N LYS A 13 -13.35 -18.00 6.57
CA LYS A 13 -13.77 -19.19 7.32
C LYS A 13 -13.73 -20.45 6.45
N LEU A 14 -14.28 -20.39 5.23
CA LEU A 14 -14.30 -21.52 4.29
C LEU A 14 -12.87 -22.01 4.00
N ILE A 15 -11.96 -21.09 3.66
CA ILE A 15 -10.56 -21.40 3.38
C ILE A 15 -9.89 -22.05 4.59
N ALA A 16 -10.03 -21.45 5.78
CA ALA A 16 -9.41 -21.96 7.00
C ALA A 16 -9.90 -23.37 7.37
N GLN A 17 -11.18 -23.68 7.13
CA GLN A 17 -11.76 -25.00 7.41
C GLN A 17 -11.31 -26.11 6.46
N HIS A 18 -10.84 -25.76 5.26
CA HIS A 18 -10.43 -26.72 4.23
C HIS A 18 -8.91 -26.75 4.00
N SER A 19 -8.15 -25.90 4.71
CA SER A 19 -6.69 -25.84 4.61
C SER A 19 -6.07 -27.12 5.19
N LYS A 20 -5.11 -27.72 4.46
CA LYS A 20 -4.45 -28.98 4.88
C LYS A 20 -3.04 -28.74 5.42
N ASP A 21 -2.29 -27.85 4.77
CA ASP A 21 -0.87 -27.63 5.05
C ASP A 21 -0.62 -26.46 6.02
N VAL A 22 -1.67 -25.69 6.33
CA VAL A 22 -1.61 -24.51 7.20
C VAL A 22 -2.75 -24.58 8.20
N SER A 23 -2.47 -24.24 9.46
CA SER A 23 -3.46 -24.21 10.54
C SER A 23 -3.38 -22.92 11.35
N ILE A 24 -4.48 -22.53 11.99
CA ILE A 24 -4.53 -21.35 12.85
C ILE A 24 -4.06 -21.74 14.26
N ASN A 25 -3.02 -21.08 14.75
CA ASN A 25 -2.63 -21.18 16.15
C ASN A 25 -3.58 -20.35 17.04
N THR A 26 -4.71 -20.95 17.41
CA THR A 26 -5.75 -20.30 18.23
C THR A 26 -5.22 -19.72 19.54
N GLU A 27 -4.27 -20.40 20.18
CA GLU A 27 -3.67 -19.93 21.43
C GLU A 27 -2.78 -18.71 21.20
N GLY A 28 -1.99 -18.72 20.12
CA GLY A 28 -1.21 -17.56 19.68
C GLY A 28 -2.10 -16.35 19.37
N VAL A 29 -3.25 -16.56 18.70
CA VAL A 29 -4.22 -15.50 18.43
C VAL A 29 -4.76 -14.90 19.73
N LYS A 30 -5.14 -15.71 20.71
CA LYS A 30 -5.64 -15.23 22.00
C LYS A 30 -4.57 -14.43 22.77
N LYS A 31 -3.33 -14.95 22.82
CA LYS A 31 -2.20 -14.26 23.46
C LYS A 31 -1.92 -12.91 22.81
N LEU A 32 -1.88 -12.86 21.47
CA LEU A 32 -1.70 -11.63 20.73
C LEU A 32 -2.84 -10.64 20.97
N ALA A 33 -4.10 -11.10 20.95
CA ALA A 33 -5.26 -10.26 21.20
C ALA A 33 -5.22 -9.64 22.62
N ALA A 34 -4.87 -10.43 23.64
CA ALA A 34 -4.69 -9.94 25.00
C ALA A 34 -3.57 -8.88 25.09
N MET A 35 -2.43 -9.13 24.43
CA MET A 35 -1.32 -8.16 24.38
C MET A 35 -1.74 -6.85 23.70
N LEU A 36 -2.42 -6.91 22.56
CA LEU A 36 -2.90 -5.73 21.84
C LEU A 36 -3.93 -4.95 22.65
N LEU A 37 -4.83 -5.64 23.36
CA LEU A 37 -5.81 -5.01 24.24
C LEU A 37 -5.12 -4.23 25.36
N GLU A 38 -4.11 -4.80 26.01
CA GLU A 38 -3.36 -4.13 27.07
C GLU A 38 -2.61 -2.89 26.54
N LYS A 39 -2.00 -2.98 25.36
CA LYS A 39 -1.35 -1.84 24.69
C LYS A 39 -2.33 -0.74 24.30
N ALA A 40 -3.51 -1.12 23.79
CA ALA A 40 -4.56 -0.17 23.42
C ALA A 40 -5.11 0.57 24.66
N LYS A 41 -5.35 -0.14 25.78
CA LYS A 41 -5.75 0.47 27.06
C LYS A 41 -4.73 1.50 27.55
N LYS A 42 -3.43 1.20 27.40
CA LYS A 42 -2.32 2.09 27.75
C LYS A 42 -2.08 3.22 26.75
N ARG A 43 -2.85 3.26 25.65
CA ARG A 43 -2.67 4.20 24.52
C ARG A 43 -1.26 4.14 23.89
N GLU A 44 -0.58 3.00 24.02
CA GLU A 44 0.69 2.73 23.34
C GLU A 44 0.48 2.47 21.83
N PHE A 45 -0.76 2.16 21.44
CA PHE A 45 -1.18 1.94 20.07
C PHE A 45 -2.57 2.53 19.88
N PHE A 46 -2.68 3.56 19.03
CA PHE A 46 -3.95 4.16 18.62
C PHE A 46 -3.83 4.64 17.18
N ILE A 47 -4.94 4.69 16.44
CA ILE A 47 -4.97 4.97 15.00
C ILE A 47 -4.21 6.26 14.63
N GLY A 48 -4.22 7.27 15.51
CA GLY A 48 -3.50 8.51 15.31
C GLY A 48 -1.98 8.36 15.17
N SER A 49 -1.38 7.33 15.80
CA SER A 49 0.07 7.12 15.78
C SER A 49 0.61 6.73 14.40
N TRP A 50 -0.25 6.36 13.46
CA TRP A 50 0.14 6.17 12.06
C TRP A 50 0.78 7.44 11.48
N ARG A 51 0.31 8.63 11.88
CA ARG A 51 0.88 9.91 11.44
C ARG A 51 2.25 10.20 12.04
N ASP A 52 2.71 9.46 13.05
CA ASP A 52 3.99 9.71 13.69
C ASP A 52 5.16 9.31 12.77
N HIS A 53 4.96 8.31 11.90
CA HIS A 53 6.00 7.88 10.98
C HIS A 53 6.37 9.00 9.99
N THR A 54 7.67 9.29 9.84
CA THR A 54 8.17 10.47 9.11
C THR A 54 7.75 10.53 7.64
N LEU A 55 7.49 9.37 7.02
CA LEU A 55 7.10 9.28 5.62
C LEU A 55 5.59 9.40 5.38
N ASN A 56 4.77 9.31 6.43
CA ASN A 56 3.32 9.36 6.29
C ASN A 56 2.84 10.81 6.21
N PRO A 57 1.76 11.08 5.45
CA PRO A 57 1.05 12.36 5.47
C PRO A 57 0.75 12.84 6.89
N LYS A 58 0.97 14.13 7.13
CA LYS A 58 0.74 14.78 8.43
C LYS A 58 -0.62 15.46 8.52
N THR A 59 -1.26 15.69 7.37
CA THR A 59 -2.57 16.31 7.23
C THR A 59 -3.67 15.24 7.12
N SER A 60 -4.92 15.69 7.08
CA SER A 60 -6.10 14.84 6.79
C SER A 60 -6.90 15.43 5.64
N ASP A 61 -6.20 16.00 4.66
CA ASP A 61 -6.75 16.60 3.46
C ASP A 61 -6.77 15.60 2.30
N GLU A 62 -7.34 16.03 1.17
CA GLU A 62 -7.41 15.23 -0.05
C GLU A 62 -6.04 14.74 -0.53
N LYS A 63 -4.99 15.54 -0.36
CA LYS A 63 -3.61 15.14 -0.69
C LYS A 63 -3.17 13.93 0.12
N ALA A 64 -3.47 13.90 1.42
CA ALA A 64 -3.18 12.74 2.26
C ALA A 64 -3.95 11.51 1.78
N ILE A 65 -5.22 11.66 1.39
CA ILE A 65 -6.04 10.55 0.88
C ILE A 65 -5.49 10.00 -0.44
N ASN A 66 -5.17 10.86 -1.40
CA ASN A 66 -4.61 10.46 -2.69
C ASN A 66 -3.25 9.76 -2.52
N TRP A 67 -2.43 10.23 -1.58
CA TRP A 67 -1.18 9.56 -1.23
C TRP A 67 -1.40 8.17 -0.64
N ILE A 68 -2.33 8.03 0.33
CA ILE A 68 -2.66 6.74 0.96
C ILE A 68 -3.15 5.77 -0.09
N PHE A 69 -4.09 6.20 -0.93
CA PHE A 69 -4.66 5.39 -2.00
C PHE A 69 -3.56 4.83 -2.91
N LEU A 70 -2.70 5.70 -3.47
CA LEU A 70 -1.63 5.27 -4.35
C LEU A 70 -0.63 4.32 -3.65
N CYS A 71 -0.24 4.63 -2.42
CA CYS A 71 0.63 3.76 -1.63
C CYS A 71 0.03 2.37 -1.47
N ASP A 72 -1.25 2.27 -1.11
CA ASP A 72 -1.94 1.01 -0.90
C ASP A 72 -2.15 0.25 -2.21
N THR A 73 -2.45 0.94 -3.31
CA THR A 73 -2.52 0.37 -4.66
C THR A 73 -1.20 -0.30 -5.07
N LEU A 74 -0.06 0.25 -4.64
CA LEU A 74 1.28 -0.24 -4.95
C LEU A 74 1.88 -1.11 -3.82
N ASN A 75 1.17 -1.39 -2.75
CA ASN A 75 1.71 -2.07 -1.57
C ASN A 75 1.75 -3.60 -1.72
N PHE A 76 2.49 -4.09 -2.71
CA PHE A 76 2.70 -5.51 -2.94
C PHE A 76 4.13 -5.80 -3.40
N SER A 77 4.59 -7.03 -3.19
CA SER A 77 5.90 -7.53 -3.66
C SER A 77 7.10 -6.65 -3.30
N PHE A 78 7.63 -6.83 -2.09
CA PHE A 78 8.91 -6.24 -1.64
C PHE A 78 9.98 -7.29 -1.34
N TRP A 79 9.72 -8.53 -1.76
CA TRP A 79 10.59 -9.65 -1.47
C TRP A 79 11.89 -9.57 -2.27
N SER A 80 12.97 -10.01 -1.66
CA SER A 80 14.23 -10.27 -2.33
C SER A 80 14.73 -11.67 -1.97
N LYS A 81 15.36 -12.34 -2.94
CA LYS A 81 16.05 -13.62 -2.72
C LYS A 81 17.25 -13.47 -1.80
N ASP A 82 17.93 -12.33 -1.87
CA ASP A 82 19.10 -12.02 -1.06
C ASP A 82 18.73 -10.92 -0.06
N GLU A 83 18.81 -11.25 1.22
CA GLU A 83 18.47 -10.31 2.29
C GLU A 83 19.38 -9.08 2.34
N ASN A 84 20.58 -9.18 1.77
CA ASN A 84 21.54 -8.09 1.67
C ASN A 84 21.33 -7.23 0.42
N ASN A 85 20.54 -7.71 -0.55
CA ASN A 85 20.27 -7.00 -1.79
C ASN A 85 18.77 -6.75 -1.95
N LYS A 86 18.27 -5.74 -1.25
CA LYS A 86 16.86 -5.34 -1.27
C LYS A 86 16.68 -4.08 -2.12
N PHE A 87 15.50 -3.93 -2.73
CA PHE A 87 15.09 -2.65 -3.29
C PHE A 87 15.15 -1.59 -2.18
N MET A 88 15.93 -0.54 -2.41
CA MET A 88 16.25 0.46 -1.41
C MET A 88 16.09 1.85 -2.01
N VAL A 89 15.53 2.76 -1.23
CA VAL A 89 15.41 4.16 -1.61
C VAL A 89 16.05 5.02 -0.52
N ARG A 90 16.98 5.88 -0.92
CA ARG A 90 17.56 6.90 -0.05
C ARG A 90 16.75 8.18 -0.20
N TYR A 91 16.20 8.65 0.90
CA TYR A 91 15.37 9.85 0.93
C TYR A 91 15.62 10.64 2.22
N LYS A 92 15.86 11.94 2.08
CA LYS A 92 16.18 12.86 3.20
C LYS A 92 17.29 12.32 4.13
N GLY A 93 18.34 11.76 3.53
CA GLY A 93 19.51 11.24 4.25
C GLY A 93 19.33 9.88 4.93
N LYS A 94 18.17 9.23 4.77
CA LYS A 94 17.88 7.90 5.34
C LYS A 94 17.61 6.86 4.26
N GLU A 95 18.03 5.63 4.51
CA GLU A 95 17.76 4.48 3.66
C GLU A 95 16.50 3.76 4.12
N TYR A 96 15.67 3.38 3.15
CA TYR A 96 14.42 2.67 3.37
C TYR A 96 14.37 1.40 2.54
N THR A 97 13.75 0.35 3.07
CA THR A 97 13.50 -0.94 2.40
C THR A 97 12.09 -1.43 2.72
N GLY A 98 11.63 -2.48 2.04
CA GLY A 98 10.28 -3.02 2.24
C GLY A 98 9.21 -1.99 1.84
N TYR A 99 8.09 -1.98 2.55
CA TYR A 99 7.04 -0.98 2.34
C TYR A 99 7.56 0.48 2.39
N TRP A 100 8.50 0.77 3.30
CA TRP A 100 8.97 2.13 3.49
C TRP A 100 9.78 2.67 2.31
N SER A 101 10.41 1.81 1.48
CA SER A 101 11.07 2.29 0.26
C SER A 101 10.07 2.75 -0.81
N LEU A 102 8.87 2.15 -0.88
CA LEU A 102 7.79 2.66 -1.71
C LEU A 102 7.34 4.06 -1.25
N CYS A 103 7.07 4.22 0.04
CA CYS A 103 6.69 5.54 0.59
C CYS A 103 7.78 6.59 0.34
N ALA A 104 9.05 6.21 0.48
CA ALA A 104 10.19 7.08 0.19
C ALA A 104 10.27 7.43 -1.31
N ALA A 105 10.04 6.48 -2.22
CA ALA A 105 10.01 6.74 -3.66
C ALA A 105 8.91 7.73 -4.06
N ILE A 106 7.70 7.55 -3.52
CA ILE A 106 6.55 8.44 -3.77
C ILE A 106 6.86 9.85 -3.23
N ASN A 107 7.34 9.96 -1.99
CA ASN A 107 7.67 11.26 -1.41
C ASN A 107 8.83 11.95 -2.15
N ARG A 108 9.82 11.18 -2.62
CA ARG A 108 10.90 11.71 -3.46
C ARG A 108 10.36 12.26 -4.78
N ALA A 109 9.47 11.55 -5.45
CA ALA A 109 8.85 12.00 -6.68
C ALA A 109 8.01 13.28 -6.49
N ILE A 110 7.28 13.39 -5.38
CA ILE A 110 6.53 14.61 -5.00
C ILE A 110 7.49 15.78 -4.79
N ASP A 111 8.56 15.59 -4.01
CA ASP A 111 9.57 16.63 -3.76
C ASP A 111 10.30 17.05 -5.06
N GLU A 112 10.41 16.16 -6.04
CA GLU A 112 10.95 16.40 -7.40
C GLU A 112 9.95 17.08 -8.35
N GLY A 113 8.72 17.34 -7.90
CA GLY A 113 7.69 18.00 -8.68
C GLY A 113 6.88 17.07 -9.61
N THR A 114 7.03 15.75 -9.46
CA THR A 114 6.19 14.78 -10.18
C THR A 114 4.82 14.70 -9.50
N PRO A 115 3.70 14.92 -10.21
CA PRO A 115 2.35 14.81 -9.66
C PRO A 115 1.92 13.34 -9.55
N ILE A 116 2.75 12.51 -8.91
CA ILE A 116 2.61 11.05 -8.90
C ILE A 116 1.32 10.56 -8.21
N THR A 117 0.71 11.37 -7.35
CA THR A 117 -0.55 11.08 -6.66
C THR A 117 -1.79 11.57 -7.42
N ASP A 118 -1.64 12.22 -8.57
CA ASP A 118 -2.77 12.68 -9.39
C ASP A 118 -3.24 11.55 -10.34
N PRO A 119 -4.51 11.10 -10.24
CA PRO A 119 -5.05 10.07 -11.13
C PRO A 119 -4.98 10.43 -12.61
N ASN A 120 -5.06 11.71 -12.97
CA ASN A 120 -4.90 12.16 -14.36
C ASN A 120 -3.48 11.93 -14.88
N TYR A 121 -2.48 12.01 -14.00
CA TYR A 121 -1.09 11.75 -14.32
C TYR A 121 -0.81 10.25 -14.38
N TYR A 122 -1.06 9.51 -13.29
CA TYR A 122 -0.63 8.12 -13.22
C TYR A 122 -1.45 7.19 -14.10
N SER A 123 -2.68 7.55 -14.51
CA SER A 123 -3.46 6.82 -15.53
C SER A 123 -2.83 6.83 -16.93
N LYS A 124 -1.93 7.79 -17.20
CA LYS A 124 -1.27 7.99 -18.50
C LYS A 124 0.25 7.89 -18.42
N MET A 125 0.77 7.64 -17.22
CA MET A 125 2.19 7.54 -16.94
C MET A 125 2.83 6.45 -17.80
N THR A 126 4.01 6.72 -18.35
CA THR A 126 4.80 5.75 -19.11
C THR A 126 5.60 4.84 -18.20
N MET A 127 6.06 3.70 -18.74
CA MET A 127 6.98 2.81 -18.04
C MET A 127 8.27 3.54 -17.61
N ASP A 128 8.80 4.46 -18.43
CA ASP A 128 10.03 5.19 -18.09
C ASP A 128 9.80 6.19 -16.95
N GLN A 129 8.64 6.85 -16.92
CA GLN A 129 8.24 7.68 -15.79
C GLN A 129 8.09 6.84 -14.51
N LEU A 130 7.45 5.66 -14.58
CA LEU A 130 7.34 4.78 -13.42
C LEU A 130 8.71 4.26 -12.95
N LYS A 131 9.59 3.85 -13.87
CA LYS A 131 10.98 3.46 -13.57
C LYS A 131 11.74 4.60 -12.90
N HIS A 132 11.54 5.83 -13.36
CA HIS A 132 12.17 6.99 -12.75
C HIS A 132 11.67 7.23 -11.32
N VAL A 133 10.35 7.14 -11.08
CA VAL A 133 9.76 7.27 -9.73
C VAL A 133 10.29 6.15 -8.81
N MET A 134 10.27 4.91 -9.29
CA MET A 134 10.61 3.70 -8.53
C MET A 134 12.09 3.32 -8.62
N ARG A 135 12.97 4.25 -9.03
CA ARG A 135 14.40 3.98 -9.19
C ARG A 135 15.04 3.60 -7.85
N SER A 136 15.83 2.53 -7.86
CA SER A 136 16.52 2.05 -6.66
C SER A 136 17.83 2.80 -6.45
N ASP A 137 18.20 2.97 -5.18
CA ASP A 137 19.54 3.40 -4.75
C ASP A 137 20.43 2.18 -4.41
N SER A 138 19.96 0.96 -4.69
CA SER A 138 20.72 -0.29 -4.63
C SER A 138 20.73 -1.02 -5.99
N ALA A 139 21.45 -2.14 -6.08
CA ALA A 139 21.47 -2.97 -7.28
C ALA A 139 20.10 -3.62 -7.58
N GLN A 140 19.32 -3.94 -6.56
CA GLN A 140 18.01 -4.54 -6.71
C GLN A 140 16.98 -3.50 -7.16
N GLN A 141 16.38 -3.71 -8.34
CA GLN A 141 15.31 -2.86 -8.87
C GLN A 141 13.96 -3.21 -8.21
N MET A 142 13.02 -2.27 -8.31
CA MET A 142 11.63 -2.49 -7.88
C MET A 142 11.05 -3.70 -8.64
N PRO A 143 10.58 -4.74 -7.95
CA PRO A 143 9.96 -5.89 -8.62
C PRO A 143 8.57 -5.53 -9.17
N LEU A 144 8.19 -6.25 -10.24
CA LEU A 144 6.85 -6.19 -10.86
C LEU A 144 6.45 -4.79 -11.34
N LEU A 145 7.37 -4.09 -12.03
CA LEU A 145 7.10 -2.73 -12.52
C LEU A 145 5.99 -2.70 -13.57
N GLU A 146 5.94 -3.71 -14.43
CA GLU A 146 4.88 -3.90 -15.43
C GLU A 146 3.51 -4.03 -14.74
N GLU A 147 3.38 -4.88 -13.74
CA GLU A 147 2.13 -5.08 -13.01
C GLU A 147 1.75 -3.84 -12.21
N ARG A 148 2.72 -3.15 -11.60
CA ARG A 148 2.48 -1.87 -10.93
C ARG A 148 1.93 -0.84 -11.89
N LEU A 149 2.46 -0.75 -13.11
CA LEU A 149 1.95 0.16 -14.14
C LEU A 149 0.51 -0.19 -14.52
N CYS A 150 0.22 -1.47 -14.76
CA CYS A 150 -1.14 -1.93 -15.06
C CYS A 150 -2.13 -1.55 -13.96
N VAL A 151 -1.78 -1.79 -12.69
CA VAL A 151 -2.67 -1.52 -11.56
C VAL A 151 -2.92 -0.02 -11.36
N VAL A 152 -1.90 0.84 -11.50
CA VAL A 152 -2.12 2.30 -11.40
C VAL A 152 -2.90 2.85 -12.59
N HIS A 153 -2.74 2.27 -13.79
CA HIS A 153 -3.56 2.61 -14.94
C HIS A 153 -5.03 2.24 -14.72
N GLU A 154 -5.30 1.03 -14.23
CA GLU A 154 -6.67 0.58 -13.93
C GLU A 154 -7.31 1.46 -12.85
N ALA A 155 -6.63 1.66 -11.72
CA ALA A 155 -7.12 2.49 -10.63
C ALA A 155 -7.34 3.95 -11.09
N GLY A 156 -6.39 4.50 -11.85
CA GLY A 156 -6.47 5.87 -12.34
C GLY A 156 -7.59 6.06 -13.35
N LYS A 157 -7.81 5.09 -14.24
CA LYS A 157 -8.93 5.11 -15.17
C LYS A 157 -10.27 5.20 -14.44
N VAL A 158 -10.49 4.36 -13.42
CA VAL A 158 -11.71 4.41 -12.61
C VAL A 158 -11.87 5.76 -11.91
N LEU A 159 -10.80 6.30 -11.32
CA LEU A 159 -10.86 7.58 -10.61
C LEU A 159 -11.03 8.80 -11.52
N VAL A 160 -10.64 8.70 -12.80
CA VAL A 160 -10.83 9.76 -13.80
C VAL A 160 -12.20 9.65 -14.48
N GLU A 161 -12.69 8.43 -14.73
CA GLU A 161 -13.96 8.20 -15.43
C GLU A 161 -15.18 8.51 -14.58
N VAL A 162 -15.11 8.31 -13.27
CA VAL A 162 -16.27 8.55 -12.41
C VAL A 162 -16.27 9.98 -11.88
N ASP A 163 -17.30 10.73 -12.27
CA ASP A 163 -17.58 12.05 -11.72
C ASP A 163 -17.89 11.93 -10.21
N PRO A 164 -17.23 12.68 -9.32
CA PRO A 164 -17.55 12.69 -7.88
C PRO A 164 -19.04 12.90 -7.56
N GLU A 165 -19.79 13.60 -8.43
CA GLU A 165 -21.23 13.80 -8.24
C GLU A 165 -22.04 12.51 -8.41
N GLU A 166 -21.63 11.57 -9.28
CA GLU A 166 -22.36 10.31 -9.48
C GLU A 166 -22.31 9.38 -8.24
N TRP A 167 -21.21 9.42 -7.47
CA TRP A 167 -21.06 8.63 -6.24
C TRP A 167 -21.93 9.12 -5.08
N LEU A 168 -22.15 10.44 -4.97
CA LEU A 168 -22.97 11.00 -3.90
C LEU A 168 -24.47 10.73 -4.08
N VAL A 169 -24.91 10.48 -5.31
CA VAL A 169 -26.32 10.22 -5.65
C VAL A 169 -26.67 8.73 -5.51
N SER A 170 -25.69 7.85 -5.37
CA SER A 170 -25.85 6.39 -5.33
C SER A 170 -25.66 5.77 -3.93
N LEU A 171 -25.51 6.59 -2.88
CA LEU A 171 -25.59 6.22 -1.45
C LEU A 171 -26.88 6.74 -0.81
#